data_AF-A0A073BDN3-F1
#
_entry.id   AF-A0A073BDN3-F1
#
_cell.length_a   1.000
_cell.length_b   1.000
_cell.length_c   1.000
_cell.angle_alpha   90.00
_cell.angle_beta   90.00
_cell.angle_gamma   90.00
#
_symmetry.space_group_name_H-M   'P 1'
#
loop_
_entity.id
_entity.type
_entity.pdbx_description
1 polymer ?
#
loop_
_entity_poly.entity_id
_entity_poly.type
_entity_poly.pdbx_seq_one_letter_code
_entity_poly.pdbx_strand_id
1 'polypeptide(L)'
;MAYKGACVDLARIDLLKWMADDNGTIQNGRSRSSEIGAPLVDQVREVGQLLPEQVLTEITKSCGGQLTQAIGKELANHFWCDVLAHLARVLSPAEKLMGRAPVKALEREITGSRAEVSKTASLLDNGLTRTAVTALWGQLQRLVTSALLGNFSDVPDVLRILTLLICKSPEQHRAVVVHCLEPLKKRLLSTTREELAVVFHDWIPDVALQRDGE
;
A
#
# COMPACT_ATOMS: atom_id res chain seq x y z
N MET A 1 6.50 18.76 -12.94
CA MET A 1 6.42 17.28 -12.77
C MET A 1 7.75 16.68 -12.32
N ALA A 2 8.91 17.05 -12.88
CA ALA A 2 10.21 16.47 -12.49
C ALA A 2 10.58 16.64 -11.01
N TYR A 3 10.41 17.84 -10.44
CA TYR A 3 10.72 18.11 -9.03
C TYR A 3 9.84 17.28 -8.06
N LYS A 4 8.56 17.16 -8.40
CA LYS A 4 7.58 16.30 -7.71
C LYS A 4 8.03 14.84 -7.64
N GLY A 5 8.50 14.28 -8.75
CA GLY A 5 9.07 12.92 -8.78
C GLY A 5 10.32 12.80 -7.92
N ALA A 6 11.23 13.78 -8.00
CA ALA A 6 12.47 13.79 -7.20
C ALA A 6 12.20 13.77 -5.69
N CYS A 7 11.20 14.50 -5.19
CA CYS A 7 10.83 14.47 -3.78
C CYS A 7 10.33 13.07 -3.33
N VAL A 8 9.59 12.36 -4.18
CA VAL A 8 9.16 10.98 -3.86
C VAL A 8 10.31 9.99 -3.96
N ASP A 9 11.25 10.18 -4.89
CA ASP A 9 12.45 9.35 -4.97
C ASP A 9 13.34 9.52 -3.74
N LEU A 10 13.46 10.74 -3.19
CA LEU A 10 14.09 10.95 -1.89
C LEU A 10 13.38 10.17 -0.78
N ALA A 11 12.04 10.17 -0.77
CA ALA A 11 11.28 9.40 0.20
C ALA A 11 11.52 7.88 0.09
N ARG A 12 11.66 7.36 -1.13
CA ARG A 12 12.02 5.95 -1.35
C ARG A 12 13.42 5.64 -0.85
N ILE A 13 14.38 6.52 -1.14
CA ILE A 13 15.77 6.38 -0.70
C ILE A 13 15.83 6.38 0.83
N ASP A 14 15.11 7.28 1.50
CA ASP A 14 15.02 7.32 2.96
C ASP A 14 14.44 6.03 3.54
N LEU A 15 13.36 5.51 2.94
CA LEU A 15 12.78 4.23 3.36
C LEU A 15 13.74 3.06 3.14
N LEU A 16 14.45 3.02 2.02
CA LEU A 16 15.44 1.97 1.75
C LEU A 16 16.63 2.04 2.70
N LYS A 17 17.12 3.25 3.00
CA LYS A 17 18.17 3.46 4.01
C LYS A 17 17.70 3.06 5.38
N TRP A 18 16.51 3.51 5.77
CA TRP A 18 15.88 3.11 7.03
C TRP A 18 15.75 1.58 7.13
N MET A 19 15.31 0.90 6.06
CA MET A 19 15.25 -0.57 6.01
C MET A 19 16.62 -1.25 6.09
N ALA A 20 17.66 -0.64 5.51
CA ALA A 20 19.02 -1.14 5.58
C ALA A 20 19.63 -0.96 6.99
N ASP A 21 19.32 0.16 7.64
CA ASP A 21 19.79 0.53 8.98
C ASP A 21 19.02 -0.23 10.09
N ASP A 22 17.75 -0.59 9.88
CA ASP A 22 16.96 -1.45 10.79
C ASP A 22 17.49 -2.89 10.86
N ASN A 23 18.44 -3.24 9.96
CA ASN A 23 19.24 -4.46 10.04
C ASN A 23 20.48 -4.32 10.97
N GLY A 24 20.62 -3.17 11.64
CA GLY A 24 21.66 -2.90 12.61
C GLY A 24 21.82 -1.40 12.91
N THR A 25 21.26 -0.96 14.05
CA THR A 25 21.52 0.30 14.79
C THR A 25 20.41 1.36 14.69
N ILE A 26 19.50 1.35 15.68
CA ILE A 26 18.60 2.49 15.97
C ILE A 26 19.44 3.66 16.53
N GLN A 27 19.42 4.80 15.85
CA GLN A 27 19.60 6.10 16.51
C GLN A 27 18.23 6.81 16.65
N ASN A 28 18.01 7.39 17.82
CA ASN A 28 16.84 8.14 18.28
C ASN A 28 15.59 7.35 18.71
N GLY A 29 15.73 6.69 19.87
CA GLY A 29 14.90 7.07 21.02
C GLY A 29 13.40 6.83 20.94
N ARG A 30 12.95 5.75 20.28
CA ARG A 30 11.69 5.09 20.63
C ARG A 30 11.73 3.62 20.21
N SER A 31 12.39 2.80 21.03
CA SER A 31 12.20 1.35 20.99
C SER A 31 10.71 1.08 21.18
N ARG A 32 10.05 0.65 20.10
CA ARG A 32 8.91 -0.27 20.22
C ARG A 32 9.41 -1.63 19.79
N SER A 33 10.17 -2.25 20.69
CA SER A 33 10.18 -3.70 20.78
C SER A 33 8.73 -4.12 21.01
N SER A 34 8.12 -4.77 20.03
CA SER A 34 7.04 -5.72 20.29
C SER A 34 7.62 -7.07 19.91
N GLU A 35 7.98 -7.87 20.91
CA GLU A 35 8.74 -9.12 20.84
C GLU A 35 7.99 -10.30 20.19
N ILE A 36 7.15 -10.07 19.18
CA ILE A 36 6.51 -11.13 18.42
C ILE A 36 6.42 -10.66 16.96
N GLY A 37 7.35 -11.10 16.12
CA GLY A 37 7.40 -10.80 14.68
C GLY A 37 8.83 -10.59 14.15
N ALA A 38 9.06 -10.85 12.86
CA ALA A 38 10.32 -10.48 12.19
C ALA A 38 10.46 -8.95 12.10
N PRO A 39 11.67 -8.39 11.96
CA PRO A 39 11.88 -6.96 11.66
C PRO A 39 11.00 -6.50 10.48
N LEU A 40 10.53 -5.24 10.49
CA LEU A 40 9.61 -4.73 9.46
C LEU A 40 10.20 -4.87 8.05
N VAL A 41 11.52 -4.75 7.91
CA VAL A 41 12.24 -4.98 6.64
C VAL A 41 12.06 -6.40 6.11
N ASP A 42 12.12 -7.41 6.98
CA ASP A 42 11.92 -8.81 6.62
C ASP A 42 10.46 -9.07 6.29
N GLN A 43 9.53 -8.46 7.03
CA GLN A 43 8.11 -8.51 6.71
C GLN A 43 7.80 -7.94 5.32
N VAL A 44 8.39 -6.78 4.96
CA VAL A 44 8.26 -6.18 3.62
C VAL A 44 8.83 -7.09 2.53
N ARG A 45 9.98 -7.71 2.79
CA ARG A 45 10.62 -8.65 1.85
C ARG A 45 9.72 -9.87 1.61
N GLU A 46 9.28 -10.53 2.68
CA GLU A 46 8.45 -11.74 2.62
C GLU A 46 7.12 -11.47 1.93
N VAL A 47 6.43 -10.39 2.30
CA VAL A 47 5.17 -9.98 1.66
C VAL A 47 5.40 -9.65 0.19
N GLY A 48 6.49 -8.95 -0.15
CA GLY A 48 6.86 -8.60 -1.51
C GLY A 48 7.18 -9.80 -2.40
N GLN A 49 7.76 -10.87 -1.85
CA GLN A 49 8.08 -12.10 -2.58
C GLN A 49 6.87 -13.02 -2.72
N LEU A 50 6.10 -13.20 -1.65
CA LEU A 50 5.07 -14.24 -1.58
C LEU A 50 3.73 -13.82 -2.17
N LEU A 51 3.31 -12.57 -1.97
CA LEU A 51 1.97 -12.14 -2.37
C LEU A 51 1.76 -12.08 -3.88
N PRO A 52 2.66 -11.48 -4.69
CA PRO A 52 2.40 -11.31 -6.12
C PRO A 52 2.15 -12.64 -6.83
N GLU A 53 2.98 -13.66 -6.60
CA GLU A 53 2.85 -14.97 -7.26
C GLU A 53 1.55 -15.70 -6.87
N GLN A 54 1.25 -15.74 -5.57
CA GLN A 54 0.08 -16.47 -5.07
C GLN A 54 -1.22 -15.77 -5.46
N VAL A 55 -1.26 -14.44 -5.42
CA VAL A 55 -2.45 -13.67 -5.81
C VAL A 55 -2.63 -13.69 -7.32
N LEU A 56 -1.55 -13.58 -8.10
CA LEU A 56 -1.61 -13.70 -9.56
C LEU A 56 -2.11 -15.07 -9.99
N THR A 57 -1.75 -16.13 -9.25
CA THR A 57 -2.27 -17.49 -9.48
C THR A 57 -3.78 -17.54 -9.30
N GLU A 58 -4.32 -16.97 -8.22
CA GLU A 58 -5.78 -16.94 -7.97
C GLU A 58 -6.53 -16.07 -8.99
N ILE A 59 -5.95 -14.94 -9.38
CA ILE A 59 -6.46 -14.10 -10.47
C ILE A 59 -6.49 -14.87 -11.79
N THR A 60 -5.43 -15.60 -12.11
CA THR A 60 -5.34 -16.37 -13.36
C THR A 60 -6.38 -17.48 -13.39
N LYS A 61 -6.58 -18.18 -12.26
CA LYS A 61 -7.64 -19.18 -12.12
C LYS A 61 -9.03 -18.59 -12.31
N SER A 62 -9.32 -17.41 -11.73
CA SER A 62 -10.63 -16.77 -11.91
C SER A 62 -10.88 -16.31 -13.35
N CYS A 63 -9.82 -16.11 -14.13
CA CYS A 63 -9.86 -15.82 -15.56
C CYS A 63 -9.92 -17.07 -16.46
N GLY A 64 -10.18 -18.26 -15.91
CA GLY A 64 -10.23 -19.50 -16.69
C GLY A 64 -8.87 -20.12 -16.99
N GLY A 65 -7.82 -19.76 -16.23
CA GLY A 65 -6.48 -20.33 -16.33
C GLY A 65 -5.53 -19.55 -17.24
N GLN A 66 -5.99 -18.50 -17.91
CA GLN A 66 -5.14 -17.65 -18.76
C GLN A 66 -5.54 -16.19 -18.66
N LEU A 67 -4.55 -15.30 -18.56
CA LEU A 67 -4.77 -13.86 -18.59
C LEU A 67 -4.86 -13.37 -20.03
N THR A 68 -5.87 -12.56 -20.32
CA THR A 68 -5.92 -11.83 -21.59
C THR A 68 -4.84 -10.76 -21.63
N GLN A 69 -4.43 -10.33 -22.81
CA GLN A 69 -3.45 -9.25 -22.96
C GLN A 69 -3.91 -7.96 -22.26
N ALA A 70 -5.21 -7.67 -22.29
CA ALA A 70 -5.80 -6.51 -21.63
C ALA A 70 -5.64 -6.59 -20.10
N ILE A 71 -6.00 -7.73 -19.50
CA ILE A 71 -5.85 -7.96 -18.05
C ILE A 71 -4.37 -7.93 -17.65
N GLY A 72 -3.50 -8.59 -18.42
CA GLY A 72 -2.05 -8.60 -18.16
C GLY A 72 -1.43 -7.19 -18.17
N LYS A 73 -1.82 -6.33 -19.12
CA LYS A 73 -1.36 -4.93 -19.17
C LYS A 73 -1.82 -4.14 -17.95
N GLU A 74 -3.06 -4.33 -17.51
CA GLU A 74 -3.59 -3.63 -16.34
C GLU A 74 -2.90 -4.05 -15.04
N LEU A 75 -2.71 -5.37 -14.85
CA LEU A 75 -1.95 -5.92 -13.72
C LEU A 75 -0.52 -5.38 -13.68
N ALA A 76 0.12 -5.19 -14.85
CA ALA A 76 1.47 -4.65 -14.95
C ALA A 76 1.55 -3.11 -14.83
N ASN A 77 0.42 -2.40 -14.76
CA ASN A 77 0.38 -0.95 -14.66
C ASN A 77 0.20 -0.48 -13.21
N HIS A 78 -0.98 0.05 -12.85
CA HIS A 78 -1.25 0.60 -11.51
C HIS A 78 -2.08 -0.31 -10.62
N PHE A 79 -2.51 -1.49 -11.10
CA PHE A 79 -3.40 -2.37 -10.36
C PHE A 79 -2.88 -2.71 -8.95
N TRP A 80 -1.65 -3.18 -8.83
CA TRP A 80 -1.09 -3.61 -7.54
C TRP A 80 -0.95 -2.45 -6.56
N CYS A 81 -0.36 -1.33 -6.97
CA CYS A 81 -0.21 -0.18 -6.08
C CYS A 81 -1.56 0.41 -5.67
N ASP A 82 -2.59 0.30 -6.52
CA ASP A 82 -3.94 0.76 -6.18
C ASP A 82 -4.60 -0.15 -5.13
N VAL A 83 -4.58 -1.47 -5.35
CA VAL A 83 -5.14 -2.45 -4.41
C VAL A 83 -4.43 -2.41 -3.06
N LEU A 84 -3.09 -2.38 -3.06
CA LEU A 84 -2.29 -2.37 -1.83
C LEU A 84 -2.45 -1.06 -1.05
N ALA A 85 -2.50 0.10 -1.73
CA ALA A 85 -2.71 1.40 -1.08
C ALA A 85 -4.06 1.45 -0.35
N HIS A 86 -5.13 1.04 -1.02
CA HIS A 86 -6.45 1.04 -0.41
C HIS A 86 -6.58 -0.05 0.67
N LEU A 87 -5.95 -1.22 0.50
CA LEU A 87 -5.90 -2.23 1.55
C LEU A 87 -5.20 -1.70 2.80
N ALA A 88 -4.04 -1.04 2.65
CA ALA A 88 -3.34 -0.41 3.75
C ALA A 88 -4.21 0.62 4.48
N ARG A 89 -4.98 1.44 3.75
CA ARG A 89 -5.93 2.38 4.36
C ARG A 89 -7.01 1.66 5.15
N VAL A 90 -7.67 0.66 4.58
CA VAL A 90 -8.77 -0.05 5.26
C VAL A 90 -8.27 -0.80 6.50
N LEU A 91 -7.03 -1.29 6.50
CA LEU A 91 -6.43 -1.97 7.65
C LEU A 91 -5.90 -1.01 8.73
N SER A 92 -5.70 0.28 8.43
CA SER A 92 -5.11 1.23 9.38
C SER A 92 -5.94 1.58 10.61
N PRO A 93 -7.29 1.69 10.52
CA PRO A 93 -8.13 1.86 11.70
C PRO A 93 -8.37 0.57 12.49
N ALA A 94 -7.84 -0.57 12.04
CA ALA A 94 -8.38 -1.87 12.37
C ALA A 94 -7.47 -2.72 13.27
N GLU A 95 -7.37 -2.33 14.55
CA GLU A 95 -7.21 -3.32 15.62
C GLU A 95 -8.44 -4.28 15.70
N LYS A 96 -9.53 -4.00 14.96
CA LYS A 96 -10.82 -4.70 15.05
C LYS A 96 -11.18 -5.63 13.87
N LEU A 97 -10.35 -5.79 12.83
CA LEU A 97 -10.69 -6.65 11.67
C LEU A 97 -10.36 -8.15 11.87
N MET A 98 -10.13 -8.60 13.12
CA MET A 98 -9.91 -10.02 13.40
C MET A 98 -11.13 -10.85 12.95
N GLY A 99 -11.01 -11.48 11.78
CA GLY A 99 -11.90 -12.54 11.31
C GLY A 99 -12.67 -12.29 10.01
N ARG A 100 -12.73 -11.07 9.44
CA ARG A 100 -13.45 -10.83 8.17
C ARG A 100 -12.65 -9.99 7.19
N ALA A 101 -12.56 -10.47 5.96
CA ALA A 101 -11.91 -9.77 4.86
C ALA A 101 -12.59 -8.42 4.60
N PRO A 102 -11.85 -7.31 4.47
CA PRO A 102 -12.41 -5.98 4.21
C PRO A 102 -12.93 -5.81 2.76
N VAL A 103 -13.32 -6.91 2.09
CA VAL A 103 -13.64 -6.97 0.65
C VAL A 103 -14.65 -5.91 0.24
N LYS A 104 -15.79 -5.78 0.91
CA LYS A 104 -16.84 -4.80 0.55
C LYS A 104 -16.45 -3.34 0.84
N ALA A 105 -15.60 -3.11 1.84
CA ALA A 105 -15.10 -1.76 2.12
C ALA A 105 -14.10 -1.35 1.04
N LEU A 106 -13.21 -2.28 0.70
CA LEU A 106 -12.18 -2.09 -0.30
C LEU A 106 -12.72 -1.96 -1.73
N GLU A 107 -13.69 -2.79 -2.11
CA GLU A 107 -14.42 -2.67 -3.38
C GLU A 107 -15.06 -1.28 -3.53
N ARG A 108 -15.74 -0.78 -2.49
CA ARG A 108 -16.37 0.55 -2.51
C ARG A 108 -15.34 1.66 -2.67
N GLU A 109 -14.21 1.56 -1.97
CA GLU A 109 -13.16 2.57 -2.08
C GLU A 109 -12.45 2.56 -3.43
N ILE A 110 -12.08 1.37 -3.94
CA ILE A 110 -11.39 1.22 -5.23
C ILE A 110 -12.34 1.63 -6.37
N THR A 111 -13.62 1.25 -6.31
CA THR A 111 -14.61 1.65 -7.31
C THR A 111 -14.84 3.15 -7.27
N GLY A 112 -14.94 3.74 -6.08
CA GLY A 112 -15.10 5.18 -5.90
C GLY A 112 -13.89 5.98 -6.39
N SER A 113 -12.66 5.53 -6.10
CA SER A 113 -11.44 6.22 -6.53
C SER A 113 -11.18 6.12 -8.04
N ARG A 114 -11.58 5.00 -8.67
CA ARG A 114 -11.39 4.78 -10.11
C ARG A 114 -12.44 5.45 -10.98
N ALA A 115 -13.66 5.64 -10.46
CA ALA A 115 -14.73 6.36 -11.15
C ALA A 115 -14.36 7.83 -11.46
N GLU A 116 -13.46 8.43 -10.68
CA GLU A 116 -12.96 9.79 -10.89
C GLU A 116 -11.85 9.91 -11.96
N VAL A 117 -11.17 8.81 -12.31
CA VAL A 117 -9.88 8.88 -13.05
C VAL A 117 -9.95 8.37 -14.50
N SER A 118 -10.79 7.39 -14.85
CA SER A 118 -10.88 6.96 -16.26
C SER A 118 -12.10 6.10 -16.61
N LYS A 119 -12.69 6.32 -17.80
CA LYS A 119 -13.69 5.43 -18.42
C LYS A 119 -13.18 4.01 -18.70
N THR A 120 -11.86 3.79 -18.83
CA THR A 120 -11.27 2.43 -18.95
C THR A 120 -11.20 1.67 -17.63
N ALA A 121 -11.48 2.31 -16.49
CA ALA A 121 -11.65 1.62 -15.21
C ALA A 121 -12.79 0.60 -15.23
N SER A 122 -13.70 0.69 -16.22
CA SER A 122 -14.81 -0.26 -16.44
C SER A 122 -14.38 -1.66 -16.90
N LEU A 123 -13.09 -1.89 -17.19
CA LEU A 123 -12.59 -3.20 -17.64
C LEU A 123 -12.14 -4.11 -16.48
N LEU A 124 -11.93 -3.52 -15.30
CA LEU A 124 -11.86 -4.32 -14.08
C LEU A 124 -13.29 -4.56 -13.63
N ASP A 125 -13.83 -5.69 -14.06
CA ASP A 125 -15.01 -6.23 -13.41
C ASP A 125 -14.74 -6.26 -11.90
N ASN A 126 -15.73 -5.87 -11.11
CA ASN A 126 -15.69 -5.92 -9.65
C ASN A 126 -15.19 -7.31 -9.18
N GLY A 127 -15.43 -8.35 -9.98
CA GLY A 127 -14.88 -9.69 -9.80
C GLY A 127 -13.35 -9.78 -9.69
N LEU A 128 -12.57 -9.09 -10.54
CA LEU A 128 -11.11 -9.20 -10.52
C LEU A 128 -10.50 -8.52 -9.29
N THR A 129 -10.95 -7.30 -8.98
CA THR A 129 -10.58 -6.60 -7.74
C THR A 129 -10.96 -7.44 -6.52
N ARG A 130 -12.17 -8.00 -6.50
CA ARG A 130 -12.65 -8.87 -5.43
C ARG A 130 -11.77 -10.11 -5.25
N THR A 131 -11.41 -10.79 -6.34
CA THR A 131 -10.53 -11.96 -6.30
C THR A 131 -9.16 -11.60 -5.73
N ALA A 132 -8.55 -10.51 -6.24
CA ALA A 132 -7.24 -10.07 -5.79
C ALA A 132 -7.25 -9.72 -4.29
N VAL A 133 -8.23 -8.96 -3.83
CA VAL A 133 -8.39 -8.60 -2.42
C VAL A 133 -8.62 -9.83 -1.54
N THR A 134 -9.49 -10.74 -1.97
CA THR A 134 -9.78 -11.95 -1.21
C THR A 134 -8.54 -12.83 -1.07
N ALA A 135 -7.79 -13.01 -2.16
CA ALA A 135 -6.54 -13.74 -2.15
C ALA A 135 -5.49 -13.04 -1.26
N LEU A 136 -5.29 -11.72 -1.43
CA LEU A 136 -4.36 -10.93 -0.62
C LEU A 136 -4.68 -11.04 0.87
N TRP A 137 -5.95 -10.90 1.24
CA TRP A 137 -6.38 -11.02 2.64
C TRP A 137 -6.11 -12.40 3.20
N GLY A 138 -6.46 -13.46 2.47
CA GLY A 138 -6.19 -14.84 2.88
C GLY A 138 -4.70 -15.09 3.13
N GLN A 139 -3.84 -14.55 2.26
CA GLN A 139 -2.39 -14.69 2.43
C GLN A 139 -1.85 -13.86 3.60
N LEU A 140 -2.30 -12.62 3.78
CA LEU A 140 -1.93 -11.80 4.94
C LEU A 140 -2.35 -12.48 6.25
N GLN A 141 -3.54 -13.09 6.29
CA GLN A 141 -3.96 -13.88 7.46
C GLN A 141 -3.00 -15.03 7.74
N ARG A 142 -2.60 -15.79 6.71
CA ARG A 142 -1.63 -16.88 6.88
C ARG A 142 -0.29 -16.39 7.41
N LEU A 143 0.22 -15.28 6.88
CA LEU A 143 1.50 -14.69 7.30
C LEU A 143 1.47 -14.12 8.72
N VAL A 144 0.34 -13.58 9.16
CA VAL A 144 0.14 -13.19 10.57
C VAL A 144 0.07 -14.43 11.47
N THR A 145 -0.70 -15.46 11.09
CA THR A 145 -0.84 -16.69 11.88
C THR A 145 0.48 -17.47 11.98
N SER A 146 1.35 -17.41 10.97
CA SER A 146 2.67 -18.04 11.01
C SER A 146 3.73 -17.25 11.80
N ALA A 147 3.34 -16.22 12.55
CA ALA A 147 4.20 -15.31 13.32
C ALA A 147 5.26 -14.55 12.50
N LEU A 148 5.24 -14.67 11.16
CA LEU A 148 6.14 -13.93 10.25
C LEU A 148 5.89 -12.43 10.34
N LEU A 149 4.61 -12.02 10.34
CA LEU A 149 4.20 -10.62 10.49
C LEU A 149 3.98 -10.20 11.95
N GLY A 150 4.08 -11.14 12.89
CA GLY A 150 3.87 -10.87 14.32
C GLY A 150 2.42 -10.58 14.71
N ASN A 151 1.86 -9.48 14.20
CA ASN A 151 0.52 -9.00 14.47
C ASN A 151 -0.05 -8.20 13.27
N PHE A 152 -1.36 -7.94 13.27
CA PHE A 152 -2.02 -7.16 12.20
C PHE A 152 -1.71 -5.65 12.24
N SER A 153 -1.15 -5.12 13.33
CA SER A 153 -0.90 -3.68 13.49
C SER A 153 0.24 -3.16 12.62
N ASP A 154 1.18 -4.04 12.24
CA ASP A 154 2.32 -3.71 11.38
C ASP A 154 2.00 -3.85 9.88
N VAL A 155 0.97 -4.63 9.53
CA VAL A 155 0.56 -4.91 8.14
C VAL A 155 0.31 -3.65 7.31
N PRO A 156 -0.37 -2.60 7.82
CA PRO A 156 -0.55 -1.37 7.05
C PRO A 156 0.78 -0.74 6.63
N ASP A 157 1.77 -0.64 7.52
CA ASP A 157 3.06 -0.03 7.19
C ASP A 157 3.84 -0.89 6.20
N VAL A 158 3.79 -2.22 6.32
CA VAL A 158 4.35 -3.16 5.32
C VAL A 158 3.76 -2.88 3.93
N LEU A 159 2.44 -2.83 3.83
CA LEU A 159 1.74 -2.62 2.56
C LEU A 159 2.06 -1.25 1.96
N ARG A 160 2.18 -0.20 2.79
CA ARG A 160 2.52 1.15 2.31
C ARG A 160 3.93 1.23 1.75
N ILE A 161 4.90 0.64 2.45
CA ILE A 161 6.30 0.62 2.01
C ILE A 161 6.39 -0.13 0.69
N LEU A 162 5.83 -1.34 0.63
CA LEU A 162 5.82 -2.14 -0.61
C LEU A 162 5.16 -1.38 -1.77
N THR A 163 4.02 -0.74 -1.51
CA THR A 163 3.30 0.05 -2.51
C THR A 163 4.15 1.17 -3.09
N LEU A 164 4.85 1.93 -2.24
CA LEU A 164 5.74 3.02 -2.70
C LEU A 164 6.90 2.50 -3.53
N LEU A 165 7.45 1.33 -3.18
CA LEU A 165 8.58 0.73 -3.89
C LEU A 165 8.18 0.20 -5.28
N ILE A 166 6.97 -0.34 -5.44
CA ILE A 166 6.54 -0.93 -6.72
C ILE A 166 5.76 0.01 -7.64
N CYS A 167 5.21 1.11 -7.11
CA CYS A 167 4.46 2.07 -7.93
C CYS A 167 5.40 2.74 -8.95
N LYS A 168 5.04 2.81 -10.23
CA LYS A 168 5.93 3.43 -11.24
C LYS A 168 6.03 4.95 -11.13
N SER A 169 4.93 5.59 -10.75
CA SER A 169 4.79 7.05 -10.70
C SER A 169 3.92 7.45 -9.51
N PRO A 170 4.43 7.27 -8.27
CA PRO A 170 3.66 7.50 -7.04
C PRO A 170 3.15 8.94 -6.93
N GLU A 171 3.89 9.92 -7.43
CA GLU A 171 3.52 11.35 -7.47
C GLU A 171 2.31 11.65 -8.36
N GLN A 172 1.96 10.71 -9.25
CA GLN A 172 0.79 10.76 -10.13
C GLN A 172 -0.35 9.84 -9.65
N HIS A 173 -0.13 9.09 -8.57
CA HIS A 173 -1.09 8.11 -8.05
C HIS A 173 -1.64 8.57 -6.69
N ARG A 174 -2.80 9.25 -6.72
CA ARG A 174 -3.44 9.85 -5.53
C ARG A 174 -3.59 8.89 -4.35
N ALA A 175 -4.04 7.65 -4.59
CA ALA A 175 -4.18 6.64 -3.53
C ALA A 175 -2.83 6.34 -2.85
N VAL A 176 -1.74 6.25 -3.61
CA VAL A 176 -0.40 6.02 -3.07
C VAL A 176 0.09 7.20 -2.25
N VAL A 177 -0.10 8.42 -2.76
CA VAL A 177 0.22 9.66 -2.02
C VAL A 177 -0.52 9.71 -0.68
N VAL A 178 -1.84 9.60 -0.70
CA VAL A 178 -2.68 9.82 0.49
C VAL A 178 -2.62 8.65 1.47
N HIS A 179 -2.56 7.41 0.99
CA HIS A 179 -2.68 6.23 1.84
C HIS A 179 -1.35 5.60 2.22
N CYS A 180 -0.28 5.89 1.45
CA CYS A 180 1.04 5.33 1.68
C CYS A 180 2.09 6.38 2.04
N LEU A 181 2.28 7.40 1.21
CA LEU A 181 3.34 8.38 1.44
C LEU A 181 3.06 9.27 2.65
N GLU A 182 1.85 9.81 2.77
CA GLU A 182 1.46 10.68 3.89
C GLU A 182 1.65 9.98 5.25
N PRO A 183 1.16 8.74 5.48
CA PRO A 183 1.34 8.07 6.77
C PRO A 183 2.79 7.65 7.06
N LEU A 184 3.62 7.48 6.02
CA LEU A 184 5.03 7.11 6.15
C LEU A 184 5.95 8.30 6.40
N LYS A 185 5.49 9.55 6.27
CA LYS A 185 6.31 10.76 6.53
C LYS A 185 7.11 10.69 7.82
N LYS A 186 6.52 10.15 8.90
CA LYS A 186 7.17 10.00 10.21
C LYS A 186 8.46 9.17 10.18
N ARG A 187 8.66 8.33 9.16
CA ARG A 187 9.83 7.47 8.95
C ARG A 187 10.88 8.09 8.02
N LEU A 188 10.59 9.24 7.41
CA LEU A 188 11.48 9.94 6.48
C LEU A 188 12.39 10.93 7.22
N LEU A 189 13.52 11.28 6.61
CA LEU A 189 14.40 12.34 7.11
C LEU A 189 13.66 13.69 7.14
N SER A 190 14.05 14.58 8.05
CA SER A 190 13.42 15.90 8.18
C SER A 190 13.47 16.71 6.88
N THR A 191 14.62 16.69 6.20
CA THR A 191 14.82 17.35 4.91
C THR A 191 13.83 16.84 3.87
N THR A 192 13.71 15.53 3.71
CA THR A 192 12.75 14.92 2.78
C THR A 192 11.30 15.24 3.14
N ARG A 193 10.96 15.30 4.44
CA ARG A 193 9.62 15.73 4.87
C ARG A 193 9.32 17.18 4.49
N GLU A 194 10.29 18.07 4.64
CA GLU A 194 10.15 19.49 4.29
C GLU A 194 9.94 19.66 2.79
N GLU A 195 10.78 19.01 1.97
CA GLU A 195 10.65 18.99 0.51
C GLU A 195 9.28 18.41 0.08
N LEU A 196 8.84 17.33 0.72
CA LEU A 196 7.53 16.75 0.49
C LEU A 196 6.39 17.68 0.89
N ALA A 197 6.51 18.41 2.01
CA ALA A 197 5.48 19.34 2.46
C ALA A 197 5.24 20.46 1.43
N VAL A 198 6.32 20.96 0.80
CA VAL A 198 6.24 21.95 -0.28
C VAL A 198 5.43 21.43 -1.46
N VAL A 199 5.65 20.17 -1.88
CA VAL A 199 4.93 19.61 -3.04
C VAL A 199 3.57 19.00 -2.70
N PHE A 200 3.30 18.67 -1.43
CA PHE A 200 2.06 18.03 -1.00
C PHE A 200 0.86 18.96 -1.05
N HIS A 201 1.05 20.25 -0.72
CA HIS A 201 0.01 21.27 -0.86
C HIS A 201 -0.57 21.29 -2.29
N ASP A 202 0.26 20.98 -3.30
CA ASP A 202 -0.18 20.92 -4.69
C ASP A 202 -0.80 19.57 -5.11
N TRP A 203 -0.60 18.49 -4.34
CA TRP A 203 -1.09 17.14 -4.67
C TRP A 203 -2.40 16.79 -3.97
N ILE A 204 -2.55 17.29 -2.76
CA ILE A 204 -3.75 17.17 -1.95
C ILE A 204 -4.26 18.60 -1.85
N PRO A 205 -5.16 19.04 -2.75
CA PRO A 205 -5.85 20.31 -2.52
C PRO A 205 -6.43 20.23 -1.11
N ASP A 206 -6.32 21.30 -0.34
CA ASP A 206 -7.04 21.44 0.92
C ASP A 206 -8.52 21.14 0.65
N VAL A 207 -8.91 19.89 0.84
CA VAL A 207 -10.29 19.53 1.11
C VAL A 207 -10.47 20.03 2.52
N ALA A 208 -10.77 21.33 2.58
CA ALA A 208 -11.16 22.05 3.76
C ALA A 208 -12.01 21.12 4.63
N LEU A 209 -11.59 20.97 5.89
CA LEU A 209 -12.45 21.28 7.03
C LEU A 209 -13.96 21.21 6.71
N GLN A 210 -14.46 20.00 6.46
CA GLN A 210 -15.89 19.67 6.52
C GLN A 210 -16.10 18.44 7.41
N ARG A 211 -15.37 18.42 8.53
CA ARG A 211 -15.75 17.66 9.72
C ARG A 211 -15.69 18.60 10.92
N ASP A 212 -16.41 19.71 10.82
CA ASP A 212 -16.86 20.55 11.94
C ASP A 212 -18.11 21.28 11.45
N GLY A 213 -19.29 20.67 11.66
CA GLY A 213 -20.56 21.25 11.24
C GLY A 213 -21.70 20.25 11.07
N GLU A 214 -22.01 19.50 12.14
CA GLU A 214 -23.35 19.21 12.70
C GLU A 214 -23.29 18.04 13.69
#